data_AF-W4F7V1-F1
#
_entry.id   AF-W4F7V1-F1
#
_cell.length_a   1.000
_cell.length_b   1.000
_cell.length_c   1.000
_cell.angle_alpha   90.00
_cell.angle_beta   90.00
_cell.angle_gamma   90.00
#
_symmetry.space_group_name_H-M   'P 1'
#
loop_
_entity.id
_entity.type
_entity.pdbx_description
1 polymer ?
#
loop_
_entity_poly.entity_id
_entity_poly.type
_entity_poly.pdbx_seq_one_letter_code
_entity_poly.pdbx_strand_id
1 'polypeptide(L)'
;MLVGEVELFVAVMTLFRPKQDDPTSYLPYGVAVYSRYPLHTTLRQRVSDVYEACMMSGGFGSSMLSTLTAPLRTAGWRHLPDRLPGIDFSLSLLFDTLDVANIITLFTAALVECRLLLISSQLTVLAVVAESLRTILHPLKWPHVYLPVLPGKLLGYLQCPTPFIVGVQKDLLDAEVLSEVGHEVVCVDLDTGVV
;
A
#
# COMPACT_ATOMS: atom_id res chain seq x y z
N MET A 1 3.28 5.55 -21.80
CA MET A 1 2.07 4.75 -22.07
C MET A 1 2.56 3.38 -22.53
N LEU A 2 2.51 2.37 -21.66
CA LEU A 2 2.96 1.02 -22.00
C LEU A 2 1.81 0.31 -22.72
N VAL A 3 1.92 0.19 -24.04
CA VAL A 3 1.06 -0.65 -24.87
C VAL A 3 1.85 -1.92 -25.16
N GLY A 4 1.52 -3.04 -24.51
CA GLY A 4 2.19 -4.33 -24.69
C GLY A 4 2.07 -5.26 -23.48
N GLU A 5 2.39 -6.54 -23.68
CA GLU A 5 2.59 -7.49 -22.58
C GLU A 5 3.73 -6.97 -21.71
N VAL A 6 3.41 -6.60 -20.47
CA VAL A 6 4.41 -6.11 -19.53
C VAL A 6 5.07 -7.33 -18.92
N GLU A 7 6.36 -7.54 -19.20
CA GLU A 7 7.15 -8.51 -18.44
C GLU A 7 7.06 -8.15 -16.96
N LEU A 8 6.45 -9.06 -16.23
CA LEU A 8 6.29 -8.95 -14.80
C LEU A 8 7.64 -9.25 -14.17
N PHE A 9 8.45 -8.21 -13.92
CA PHE A 9 9.58 -8.33 -12.99
C PHE A 9 9.01 -8.39 -11.59
N VAL A 10 8.45 -9.55 -11.26
CA VAL A 10 7.93 -9.85 -9.94
C VAL A 10 8.89 -10.75 -9.20
N ALA A 11 9.40 -10.24 -8.09
CA ALA A 11 10.08 -11.07 -7.11
C ALA A 11 9.01 -11.61 -6.15
N VAL A 12 8.96 -12.93 -6.00
CA VAL A 12 8.15 -13.60 -4.99
C VAL A 12 9.10 -14.02 -3.86
N MET A 13 8.86 -13.53 -2.66
CA MET A 13 9.63 -13.90 -1.47
C MET A 13 8.73 -14.65 -0.49
N THR A 14 9.17 -15.84 -0.07
CA THR A 14 8.57 -16.52 1.07
C THR A 14 9.05 -15.86 2.35
N LEU A 15 8.11 -15.45 3.19
CA LEU A 15 8.39 -14.89 4.50
C LEU A 15 8.46 -16.03 5.52
N PHE A 16 9.50 -15.99 6.34
CA PHE A 16 9.75 -16.99 7.37
C PHE A 16 9.68 -16.34 8.75
N ARG A 17 9.17 -17.07 9.73
CA ARG A 17 9.24 -16.70 11.15
C ARG A 17 9.96 -17.78 11.95
N PRO A 18 10.76 -17.43 12.97
CA PRO A 18 11.37 -18.42 13.84
C PRO A 18 10.30 -19.20 14.61
N LYS A 19 10.55 -20.49 14.87
CA LYS A 19 9.66 -21.31 15.69
C LYS A 19 9.80 -20.88 17.16
N GLN A 20 8.68 -20.80 17.87
CA GLN A 20 8.65 -20.26 19.24
C GLN A 20 9.46 -21.13 20.22
N ASP A 21 9.53 -22.44 19.97
CA ASP A 21 10.27 -23.42 20.78
C ASP A 21 11.71 -23.66 20.33
N ASP A 22 12.08 -23.20 19.12
CA ASP A 22 13.41 -23.41 18.54
C ASP A 22 13.78 -22.27 17.58
N PRO A 23 14.60 -21.31 18.02
CA PRO A 23 14.97 -20.13 17.23
C PRO A 23 15.91 -20.45 16.06
N THR A 24 16.41 -21.69 15.93
CA THR A 24 17.23 -22.12 14.81
C THR A 24 16.41 -22.70 13.65
N SER A 25 15.14 -23.03 13.89
CA SER A 25 14.19 -23.47 12.86
C SER A 25 13.20 -22.37 12.49
N TYR A 26 12.90 -22.27 11.20
CA TYR A 26 12.03 -21.25 10.62
C TYR A 26 10.84 -21.90 9.90
N LEU A 27 9.65 -21.32 10.09
CA LEU A 27 8.43 -21.75 9.43
C LEU A 27 7.99 -20.72 8.40
N PRO A 28 7.60 -21.12 7.18
CA PRO A 28 6.98 -20.20 6.23
C PRO A 28 5.69 -19.66 6.84
N TYR A 29 5.48 -18.35 6.74
CA TYR A 29 4.32 -17.67 7.32
C TYR A 29 3.63 -16.69 6.36
N GLY A 30 4.25 -16.39 5.21
CA GLY A 30 3.61 -15.55 4.22
C GLY A 30 4.35 -15.50 2.89
N VAL A 31 3.78 -14.78 1.94
CA VAL A 31 4.35 -14.51 0.62
C VAL A 31 4.32 -13.01 0.39
N ALA A 32 5.43 -12.45 -0.07
CA ALA A 32 5.52 -11.07 -0.54
C ALA A 32 5.77 -11.07 -2.04
N VAL A 33 5.02 -10.23 -2.76
CA VAL A 33 5.11 -10.09 -4.22
C VAL A 33 5.50 -8.65 -4.53
N TYR A 34 6.68 -8.46 -5.13
CA TYR A 34 7.22 -7.14 -5.46
C TYR A 34 7.03 -6.85 -6.93
N SER A 35 6.51 -5.69 -7.29
CA SER A 35 6.30 -5.30 -8.68
C SER A 35 6.78 -3.88 -8.91
N ARG A 36 7.32 -3.61 -10.11
CA ARG A 36 7.64 -2.25 -10.57
C ARG A 36 6.40 -1.44 -10.99
N TYR A 37 5.25 -2.10 -11.06
CA TYR A 37 3.97 -1.53 -11.48
C TYR A 37 2.94 -1.58 -10.34
N PRO A 38 2.08 -0.55 -10.19
CA PRO A 38 1.13 -0.40 -9.08
C PRO A 38 -0.11 -1.32 -9.26
N LEU A 39 0.12 -2.63 -9.16
CA LEU A 39 -0.85 -3.68 -9.52
C LEU A 39 -1.51 -4.30 -8.28
N HIS A 40 -2.08 -3.46 -7.44
CA HIS A 40 -2.57 -3.91 -6.13
C HIS A 40 -3.67 -4.97 -6.23
N THR A 41 -4.70 -4.76 -7.05
CA THR A 41 -5.82 -5.72 -7.14
C THR A 41 -5.40 -6.98 -7.89
N THR A 42 -4.69 -6.85 -9.01
CA THR A 42 -4.26 -8.00 -9.81
C THR A 42 -3.31 -8.91 -9.03
N LEU A 43 -2.30 -8.35 -8.35
CA LEU A 43 -1.38 -9.17 -7.56
C LEU A 43 -2.06 -9.78 -6.34
N ARG A 44 -2.97 -9.05 -5.68
CA ARG A 44 -3.77 -9.58 -4.58
C ARG A 44 -4.59 -10.78 -5.05
N GLN A 45 -5.30 -10.66 -6.17
CA GLN A 45 -6.11 -11.75 -6.71
C GLN A 45 -5.26 -12.99 -7.02
N ARG A 46 -4.10 -12.81 -7.67
CA ARG A 46 -3.19 -13.92 -7.98
C ARG A 46 -2.67 -14.62 -6.72
N VAL A 47 -2.34 -13.87 -5.68
CA VAL A 47 -1.92 -14.44 -4.39
C VAL A 47 -3.08 -15.22 -3.75
N SER A 48 -4.31 -14.69 -3.83
CA SER A 48 -5.51 -15.39 -3.37
C SER A 48 -5.75 -16.69 -4.14
N ASP A 49 -5.70 -16.67 -5.48
CA ASP A 49 -5.89 -17.86 -6.32
C ASP A 49 -4.85 -18.94 -6.00
N VAL A 50 -3.61 -18.54 -5.76
CA VAL A 50 -2.51 -19.43 -5.37
C VAL A 50 -2.71 -19.99 -3.97
N TYR A 51 -3.20 -19.18 -3.04
CA TYR A 51 -3.53 -19.62 -1.69
C TYR A 51 -4.63 -20.69 -1.71
N GLU A 52 -5.73 -20.43 -2.42
CA GLU A 52 -6.82 -21.41 -2.58
C GLU A 52 -6.33 -22.70 -3.24
N ALA A 53 -5.51 -22.58 -4.30
CA ALA A 53 -4.91 -23.75 -4.94
C ALA A 53 -4.02 -24.56 -3.97
N CYS A 54 -3.20 -23.90 -3.15
CA CYS A 54 -2.39 -24.55 -2.11
C CYS A 54 -3.25 -25.33 -1.11
N MET A 55 -4.36 -24.73 -0.67
CA MET A 55 -5.28 -25.37 0.29
C MET A 55 -5.95 -26.60 -0.30
N MET A 56 -6.27 -26.59 -1.60
CA MET A 56 -6.91 -27.71 -2.29
C MET A 56 -5.95 -28.85 -2.66
N SER A 57 -4.70 -28.54 -3.05
CA SER A 57 -3.73 -29.56 -3.49
C SER A 57 -2.75 -30.00 -2.41
N GLY A 58 -2.76 -29.39 -1.22
CA GLY A 58 -1.88 -29.74 -0.11
C GLY A 58 -0.41 -29.37 -0.30
N GLY A 59 -0.10 -28.45 -1.22
CA GLY A 59 1.27 -28.05 -1.52
C GLY A 59 1.38 -27.02 -2.65
N PHE A 60 2.57 -26.44 -2.80
CA PHE A 60 2.88 -25.43 -3.81
C PHE A 60 3.54 -26.06 -5.05
N GLY A 61 2.97 -25.84 -6.24
CA GLY A 61 3.44 -26.44 -7.50
C GLY A 61 3.80 -25.42 -8.58
N SER A 62 4.32 -25.92 -9.71
CA SER A 62 4.72 -25.09 -10.86
C SER A 62 3.55 -24.30 -11.48
N SER A 63 2.34 -24.85 -11.45
CA SER A 63 1.12 -24.16 -11.90
C SER A 63 0.83 -22.91 -11.06
N MET A 64 1.04 -22.97 -9.75
CA MET A 64 0.83 -21.81 -8.85
C MET A 64 1.89 -20.74 -9.05
N LEU A 65 3.15 -21.16 -9.26
CA LEU A 65 4.21 -20.24 -9.65
C LEU A 65 3.86 -19.53 -10.97
N SER A 66 3.34 -20.27 -11.96
CA SER A 66 2.91 -19.68 -13.23
C SER A 66 1.76 -18.69 -13.07
N THR A 67 0.83 -18.91 -12.12
CA THR A 67 -0.24 -17.94 -11.82
C THR A 67 0.32 -16.64 -11.25
N LEU A 68 1.31 -16.69 -10.36
CA LEU A 68 1.97 -15.49 -9.82
C LEU A 68 2.76 -14.75 -10.90
N THR A 69 3.54 -15.47 -11.71
CA THR A 69 4.51 -14.88 -12.65
C THR A 69 3.96 -14.62 -14.06
N ALA A 70 2.73 -15.07 -14.37
CA ALA A 70 2.13 -14.90 -15.68
C ALA A 70 2.19 -13.43 -16.17
N PRO A 71 2.42 -13.17 -17.46
CA PRO A 71 2.32 -11.83 -18.02
C PRO A 71 1.00 -11.16 -17.64
N LEU A 72 1.04 -9.85 -17.43
CA LEU A 72 -0.18 -9.11 -17.11
C LEU A 72 -0.89 -8.70 -18.37
N ARG A 73 -2.19 -8.98 -18.40
CA ARG A 73 -3.09 -8.36 -19.36
C ARG A 73 -3.58 -7.05 -18.74
N THR A 74 -3.14 -5.92 -19.27
CA THR A 74 -3.61 -4.59 -18.88
C THR A 74 -5.08 -4.34 -19.25
N ALA A 75 -5.74 -5.30 -19.89
CA ALA A 75 -7.16 -5.26 -20.28
C ALA A 75 -8.13 -5.05 -19.09
N GLY A 76 -7.73 -5.35 -17.85
CA GLY A 76 -8.53 -5.11 -16.65
C GLY A 76 -8.34 -3.74 -16.00
N TRP A 77 -7.44 -2.90 -16.53
CA TRP A 77 -7.18 -1.58 -15.96
C TRP A 77 -8.42 -0.72 -16.11
N ARG A 78 -8.83 -0.06 -15.03
CA ARG A 78 -9.95 0.89 -15.10
C ARG A 78 -9.48 2.07 -15.93
N HIS A 79 -9.92 2.14 -17.19
CA HIS A 79 -9.77 3.30 -18.03
C HIS A 79 -10.62 4.42 -17.44
N LEU A 80 -10.01 5.21 -16.56
CA LEU A 80 -10.57 6.49 -16.15
C LEU A 80 -10.49 7.45 -17.35
N PRO A 81 -11.31 8.52 -17.39
CA PRO A 81 -11.30 9.49 -18.48
C PRO A 81 -9.86 9.93 -18.80
N ASP A 82 -9.57 10.35 -20.03
CA ASP A 82 -8.24 10.57 -20.66
C ASP A 82 -7.19 11.39 -19.87
N ARG A 83 -7.52 11.84 -18.67
CA ARG A 83 -6.72 12.66 -17.76
C ARG A 83 -6.17 11.93 -16.54
N LEU A 84 -6.52 10.67 -16.25
CA LEU A 84 -5.95 9.91 -15.13
C LEU A 84 -5.17 8.68 -15.62
N PRO A 85 -4.10 8.28 -14.91
CA PRO A 85 -3.40 7.05 -15.25
C PRO A 85 -4.35 5.88 -15.08
N GLY A 86 -4.25 4.87 -15.95
CA GLY A 86 -4.96 3.62 -15.74
C GLY A 86 -4.52 3.01 -14.40
N ILE A 87 -5.48 2.69 -13.54
CA ILE A 87 -5.24 2.11 -12.22
C ILE A 87 -5.77 0.68 -12.14
N ASP A 88 -5.06 -0.14 -11.37
CA ASP A 88 -5.40 -1.52 -11.03
C ASP A 88 -6.00 -1.62 -9.63
N PHE A 89 -6.65 -0.56 -9.15
CA PHE A 89 -7.37 -0.56 -7.87
C PHE A 89 -8.55 0.41 -7.92
N SER A 90 -9.42 0.34 -6.90
CA SER A 90 -10.58 1.22 -6.79
C SER A 90 -10.25 2.45 -5.96
N LEU A 91 -10.60 3.63 -6.46
CA LEU A 91 -10.59 4.86 -5.64
C LEU A 91 -11.76 4.90 -4.64
N SER A 92 -12.75 4.00 -4.76
CA SER A 92 -13.93 4.00 -3.88
C SER A 92 -13.56 3.99 -2.41
N LEU A 93 -12.53 3.22 -2.02
CA LEU A 93 -12.13 3.13 -0.62
C LEU A 93 -11.75 4.49 -0.04
N LEU A 94 -11.12 5.39 -0.82
CA LEU A 94 -10.83 6.76 -0.37
C LEU A 94 -12.13 7.51 0.01
N PHE A 95 -13.13 7.45 -0.86
CA PHE A 95 -14.43 8.12 -0.68
C PHE A 95 -15.33 7.41 0.35
N ASP A 96 -15.09 6.12 0.60
CA ASP A 96 -15.77 5.37 1.66
C ASP A 96 -15.14 5.68 3.03
N THR A 97 -13.83 6.00 3.08
CA THR A 97 -13.10 6.31 4.32
C THR A 97 -13.15 7.76 4.75
N LEU A 98 -13.25 8.70 3.80
CA LEU A 98 -13.15 10.14 4.06
C LEU A 98 -14.27 10.87 3.34
N ASP A 99 -14.82 11.88 4.01
CA ASP A 99 -15.73 12.80 3.35
C ASP A 99 -14.98 13.67 2.33
N VAL A 100 -15.73 14.29 1.43
CA VAL A 100 -15.16 15.10 0.35
C VAL A 100 -14.34 16.26 0.90
N ALA A 101 -14.74 16.84 2.04
CA ALA A 101 -14.01 17.92 2.68
C ALA A 101 -12.60 17.47 3.10
N ASN A 102 -12.48 16.34 3.78
CA ASN A 102 -11.20 15.81 4.23
C ASN A 102 -10.33 15.31 3.06
N ILE A 103 -10.95 14.77 2.00
CA ILE A 103 -10.22 14.47 0.76
C ILE A 103 -9.61 15.74 0.15
N ILE A 104 -10.37 16.84 0.09
CA ILE A 104 -9.87 18.13 -0.41
C ILE A 104 -8.76 18.66 0.50
N THR A 105 -8.89 18.52 1.83
CA THR A 105 -7.86 18.91 2.80
C THR A 105 -6.55 18.15 2.55
N LEU A 106 -6.60 16.82 2.44
CA LEU A 106 -5.43 15.99 2.16
C LEU A 106 -4.83 16.29 0.79
N PHE A 107 -5.67 16.46 -0.23
CA PHE A 107 -5.23 16.82 -1.57
C PHE A 107 -4.49 18.17 -1.56
N THR A 108 -5.06 19.16 -0.89
CA THR A 108 -4.46 20.49 -0.76
C THR A 108 -3.14 20.43 0.02
N ALA A 109 -3.12 19.72 1.15
CA ALA A 109 -1.92 19.49 1.94
C ALA A 109 -0.80 18.82 1.12
N ALA A 110 -1.16 17.87 0.26
CA ALA A 110 -0.21 17.27 -0.68
C ALA A 110 0.26 18.27 -1.77
N LEU A 111 -0.62 19.14 -2.28
CA LEU A 111 -0.21 20.15 -3.26
C LEU A 111 0.77 21.19 -2.70
N VAL A 112 0.66 21.52 -1.42
CA VAL A 112 1.59 22.43 -0.72
C VAL A 112 2.77 21.70 -0.06
N GLU A 113 2.94 20.40 -0.37
CA GLU A 113 4.03 19.57 0.12
C GLU A 113 4.10 19.52 1.66
N CYS A 114 2.96 19.36 2.35
CA CYS A 114 2.92 19.13 3.79
C CYS A 114 3.37 17.71 4.18
N ARG A 115 3.63 17.50 5.47
CA ARG A 115 3.81 16.17 6.07
C ARG A 115 2.44 15.57 6.36
N LEU A 116 2.09 14.48 5.67
CA LEU A 116 0.82 13.77 5.80
C LEU A 116 1.03 12.43 6.50
N LEU A 117 0.42 12.28 7.68
CA LEU A 117 0.42 11.04 8.45
C LEU A 117 -0.96 10.39 8.38
N LEU A 118 -1.06 9.27 7.67
CA LEU A 118 -2.26 8.45 7.60
C LEU A 118 -2.22 7.39 8.71
N ILE A 119 -3.31 7.23 9.44
CA ILE A 119 -3.43 6.35 10.59
C ILE A 119 -4.62 5.43 10.36
N SER A 120 -4.45 4.13 10.57
CA SER A 120 -5.54 3.15 10.51
C SER A 120 -5.16 1.88 11.25
N SER A 121 -6.15 1.14 11.75
CA SER A 121 -5.97 -0.24 12.22
C SER A 121 -5.69 -1.23 11.08
N GLN A 122 -5.97 -0.85 9.82
CA GLN A 122 -5.89 -1.76 8.66
C GLN A 122 -4.83 -1.33 7.65
N LEU A 123 -3.80 -2.17 7.48
CA LEU A 123 -2.71 -1.92 6.52
C LEU A 123 -3.20 -1.79 5.06
N THR A 124 -4.25 -2.51 4.69
CA THR A 124 -4.86 -2.39 3.35
C THR A 124 -5.45 -1.00 3.13
N VAL A 125 -6.11 -0.43 4.14
CA VAL A 125 -6.69 0.91 4.06
C VAL A 125 -5.60 1.95 3.89
N LEU A 126 -4.55 1.90 4.73
CA LEU A 126 -3.37 2.77 4.60
C LEU A 126 -2.80 2.76 3.17
N ALA A 127 -2.52 1.57 2.63
CA ALA A 127 -1.89 1.43 1.33
C ALA A 127 -2.77 1.94 0.18
N VAL A 128 -4.06 1.56 0.18
CA VAL A 128 -4.98 1.93 -0.91
C VAL A 128 -5.35 3.41 -0.85
N VAL A 129 -5.55 3.97 0.34
CA VAL A 129 -5.85 5.41 0.50
C VAL A 129 -4.64 6.27 0.12
N ALA A 130 -3.43 5.89 0.54
CA ALA A 130 -2.20 6.58 0.14
C ALA A 130 -1.99 6.57 -1.39
N GLU A 131 -2.16 5.43 -2.05
CA GLU A 131 -2.07 5.34 -3.52
C GLU A 131 -3.22 6.11 -4.20
N SER A 132 -4.43 6.11 -3.63
CA SER A 132 -5.56 6.89 -4.14
C SER A 132 -5.25 8.38 -4.10
N LEU A 133 -4.73 8.89 -2.98
CA LEU A 133 -4.30 10.28 -2.83
C LEU A 133 -3.21 10.63 -3.85
N ARG A 134 -2.21 9.77 -4.01
CA ARG A 134 -1.15 9.97 -5.02
C ARG A 134 -1.67 9.92 -6.45
N THR A 135 -2.69 9.11 -6.73
CA THR A 135 -3.33 9.00 -8.05
C THR A 135 -4.08 10.27 -8.43
N ILE A 136 -4.83 10.85 -7.48
CA ILE A 136 -5.60 12.07 -7.75
C ILE A 136 -4.71 13.31 -7.92
N LEU A 137 -3.44 13.27 -7.49
CA LEU A 137 -2.46 14.34 -7.77
C LEU A 137 -2.08 14.45 -9.26
N HIS A 138 -2.41 13.46 -10.09
CA HIS A 138 -2.06 13.49 -11.51
C HIS A 138 -2.55 14.78 -12.19
N PRO A 139 -1.71 15.43 -13.04
CA PRO A 139 -0.43 14.96 -13.58
C PRO A 139 0.79 15.22 -12.68
N LEU A 140 0.60 15.83 -11.52
CA LEU A 140 1.67 16.07 -10.56
C LEU A 140 2.12 14.75 -9.93
N LYS A 141 3.42 14.66 -9.64
CA LYS A 141 4.02 13.53 -8.96
C LYS A 141 4.53 14.02 -7.62
N TRP A 142 4.17 13.30 -6.56
CA TRP A 142 4.77 13.49 -5.25
C TRP A 142 6.29 13.23 -5.34
N PRO A 143 7.15 14.23 -5.07
CA PRO A 143 8.59 14.10 -5.24
C PRO A 143 9.32 13.67 -3.96
N HIS A 144 8.61 13.64 -2.82
CA HIS A 144 9.19 13.44 -1.50
C HIS A 144 8.99 12.02 -0.97
N VAL A 145 9.27 11.81 0.31
CA VAL A 145 9.14 10.49 0.97
C VAL A 145 7.71 9.99 0.85
N TYR A 146 7.57 8.75 0.39
CA TYR A 146 6.30 8.05 0.24
C TYR A 146 6.43 6.65 0.82
N LEU A 147 5.81 6.42 1.98
CA LEU A 147 5.83 5.16 2.71
C LEU A 147 4.40 4.82 3.16
N PRO A 148 3.58 4.24 2.27
CA PRO A 148 2.15 4.00 2.54
C PRO A 148 1.91 3.10 3.76
N VAL A 149 2.91 2.30 4.16
CA VAL A 149 2.93 1.56 5.43
C VAL A 149 4.34 1.64 6.00
N LEU A 150 4.49 2.29 7.15
CA LEU A 150 5.75 2.42 7.89
C LEU A 150 5.85 1.31 8.95
N PRO A 151 6.91 0.48 8.91
CA PRO A 151 7.18 -0.49 9.96
C PRO A 151 7.45 0.20 11.30
N GLY A 152 6.99 -0.39 12.41
CA GLY A 152 7.16 0.18 13.76
C GLY A 152 8.61 0.46 14.17
N LYS A 153 9.59 -0.29 13.65
CA LYS A 153 11.02 -0.04 13.90
C LYS A 153 11.53 1.29 13.30
N LEU A 154 10.76 1.91 12.42
CA LEU A 154 11.13 3.13 11.71
C LEU A 154 10.28 4.35 12.15
N LEU A 155 9.54 4.27 13.26
CA LEU A 155 8.70 5.38 13.74
C LEU A 155 9.49 6.69 13.95
N GLY A 156 10.77 6.62 14.32
CA GLY A 156 11.63 7.80 14.44
C GLY A 156 11.75 8.63 13.14
N TYR A 157 11.43 8.06 11.97
CA TYR A 157 11.40 8.81 10.71
C TYR A 157 10.26 9.83 10.62
N LEU A 158 9.23 9.74 11.47
CA LEU A 158 8.15 10.73 11.51
C LEU A 158 8.64 12.12 11.95
N GLN A 159 9.80 12.19 12.61
CA GLN A 159 10.45 13.43 13.01
C GLN A 159 11.20 14.11 11.85
N CYS A 160 11.25 13.50 10.66
CA CYS A 160 11.95 14.07 9.52
C CYS A 160 11.35 15.44 9.13
N PRO A 161 12.18 16.48 8.91
CA PRO A 161 11.69 17.82 8.57
C PRO A 161 11.20 17.92 7.13
N THR A 162 11.46 16.91 6.30
CA THR A 162 11.04 16.92 4.89
C THR A 162 9.57 16.53 4.75
N PRO A 163 8.87 17.04 3.71
CA PRO A 163 7.53 16.55 3.38
C PRO A 163 7.49 15.04 3.23
N PHE A 164 6.37 14.43 3.61
CA PHE A 164 6.16 13.01 3.45
C PHE A 164 4.68 12.66 3.31
N ILE A 165 4.39 11.50 2.72
CA ILE A 165 3.13 10.80 2.87
C ILE A 165 3.46 9.45 3.50
N VAL A 166 3.04 9.25 4.74
CA VAL A 166 3.39 8.06 5.54
C VAL A 166 2.12 7.47 6.15
N GLY A 167 1.96 6.15 6.06
CA GLY A 167 0.89 5.43 6.76
C GLY A 167 1.42 4.65 7.94
N VAL A 168 0.77 4.73 9.10
CA VAL A 168 1.17 4.01 10.33
C VAL A 168 -0.01 3.26 10.91
N GLN A 169 0.23 2.03 11.37
CA GLN A 169 -0.78 1.26 12.07
C GLN A 169 -1.11 1.92 13.41
N LYS A 170 -2.40 2.08 13.72
CA LYS A 170 -2.88 2.80 14.90
C LYS A 170 -2.27 2.30 16.22
N ASP A 171 -2.10 0.99 16.38
CA ASP A 171 -1.53 0.37 17.59
C ASP A 171 -0.05 0.74 17.85
N LEU A 172 0.64 1.29 16.84
CA LEU A 172 2.04 1.72 16.95
C LEU A 172 2.18 3.20 17.35
N LEU A 173 1.07 3.96 17.39
CA LEU A 173 1.05 5.39 17.71
C LEU A 173 0.48 5.59 19.11
N ASP A 174 1.35 5.58 20.12
CA ASP A 174 0.99 6.04 21.45
C ASP A 174 1.10 7.57 21.57
N ALA A 175 0.70 8.09 22.74
CA ALA A 175 0.71 9.52 23.00
C ALA A 175 2.13 10.13 22.97
N GLU A 176 3.16 9.34 23.29
CA GLU A 176 4.55 9.79 23.26
C GLU A 176 5.01 9.97 21.81
N VAL A 177 4.83 8.95 20.97
CA VAL A 177 5.15 9.05 19.54
C VAL A 177 4.41 10.20 18.89
N LEU A 178 3.09 10.35 19.13
CA LEU A 178 2.31 11.45 18.56
C LEU A 178 2.79 12.83 19.04
N SER A 179 3.31 12.95 20.27
CA SER A 179 3.85 14.21 20.77
C SER A 179 5.16 14.60 20.08
N GLU A 180 5.91 13.63 19.55
CA GLU A 180 7.13 13.86 18.78
C GLU A 180 6.86 14.18 17.31
N VAL A 181 5.68 13.78 16.79
CA VAL A 181 5.20 14.16 15.46
C VAL A 181 4.80 15.64 15.53
N GLY A 182 5.77 16.54 15.33
CA GLY A 182 5.61 17.98 15.55
C GLY A 182 4.41 18.63 14.84
N HIS A 183 4.03 19.83 15.28
CA HIS A 183 2.77 20.51 14.94
C HIS A 183 2.45 20.79 13.45
N GLU A 184 3.38 20.55 12.52
CA GLU A 184 3.18 20.81 11.09
C GLU A 184 2.86 19.53 10.29
N VAL A 185 2.49 18.45 10.99
CA VAL A 185 2.04 17.20 10.37
C VAL A 185 0.51 17.19 10.36
N VAL A 186 -0.06 16.99 9.18
CA VAL A 186 -1.48 16.74 9.01
C VAL A 186 -1.72 15.26 9.27
N CYS A 187 -2.26 14.96 10.44
CA CYS A 187 -2.65 13.61 10.83
C CYS A 187 -4.04 13.31 10.27
N VAL A 188 -4.27 12.07 9.85
CA VAL A 188 -5.60 11.61 9.45
C VAL A 188 -5.83 10.23 10.02
N ASP A 189 -6.90 10.07 10.78
CA ASP A 189 -7.38 8.76 11.24
C ASP A 189 -8.42 8.24 10.26
N LEU A 190 -8.01 7.32 9.40
CA LEU A 190 -8.84 6.71 8.35
C LEU A 190 -9.90 5.77 8.90
N ASP A 191 -9.83 5.38 10.18
CA ASP A 191 -10.87 4.56 10.81
C ASP A 191 -12.05 5.42 11.28
N THR A 192 -11.79 6.70 11.62
CA THR A 192 -12.81 7.64 12.10
C THR A 192 -13.13 8.75 11.10
N GLY A 193 -12.31 8.89 10.06
CA GLY A 193 -12.37 9.94 9.06
C GLY A 193 -11.97 11.32 9.57
N VAL A 194 -11.30 11.41 10.72
CA VAL A 194 -10.91 12.69 11.35
C VAL A 194 -9.53 13.14 10.84
N VAL A 195 -9.42 14.43 10.48
CA VAL A 195 -8.18 15.15 10.12
C VAL A 195 -7.78 16.05 11.28
#